data_AF-A0A841HH60-F1
#
_entry.id   AF-A0A841HH60-F1
#
_cell.length_a   1.000
_cell.length_b   1.000
_cell.length_c   1.000
_cell.angle_alpha   90.00
_cell.angle_beta   90.00
_cell.angle_gamma   90.00
#
_symmetry.space_group_name_H-M   'P 1'
#
loop_
_entity.id
_entity.type
_entity.pdbx_description
1 polymer ?
#
loop_
_entity_poly.entity_id
_entity_poly.type
_entity_poly.pdbx_seq_one_letter_code
_entity_poly.pdbx_strand_id
1 'polypeptide(L)'
;MTSIQVRRHDLGQHIAPDILKLWSNDGVADYKRIAELWHLSKADLSKISDVSPASVRFDVNIPRPMAERLHELANIANLVAEFFRGDAHKVGLWFELANPMLGNISPRTMIRAGRYKRLLNFVLEAREAEQAARNAEQMAKSRPENH
;
A
#
# COMPACT_ATOMS: atom_id res chain seq x y z
N MET A 1 -19.41 30.41 17.22
CA MET A 1 -18.22 30.54 16.36
C MET A 1 -17.31 29.35 16.64
N THR A 2 -17.36 28.32 15.81
CA THR A 2 -16.42 27.20 15.94
C THR A 2 -15.92 26.88 14.54
N SER A 3 -14.74 27.41 14.24
CA SER A 3 -14.05 27.21 12.97
C SER A 3 -13.58 25.76 12.90
N ILE A 4 -14.24 24.94 12.10
CA ILE A 4 -13.71 23.64 11.68
C ILE A 4 -12.60 23.95 10.70
N GLN A 5 -11.37 24.07 11.22
CA GLN A 5 -10.17 24.07 10.38
C GLN A 5 -10.03 22.67 9.77
N VAL A 6 -10.55 22.52 8.56
CA VAL A 6 -10.19 21.43 7.65
C VAL A 6 -8.69 21.55 7.39
N ARG A 7 -7.90 20.69 8.03
CA ARG A 7 -6.44 20.63 7.83
C ARG A 7 -6.16 20.23 6.38
N ARG A 8 -5.55 21.15 5.63
CA ARG A 8 -5.05 20.91 4.26
C ARG A 8 -3.75 20.09 4.32
N HIS A 9 -3.78 18.92 3.67
CA HIS A 9 -2.68 18.19 3.03
C HIS A 9 -1.47 17.73 3.87
N ASP A 10 -1.53 16.49 4.34
CA ASP A 10 -0.36 15.61 4.47
C ASP A 10 -0.57 14.39 3.57
N LEU A 11 -0.06 14.43 2.33
CA LEU A 11 -0.10 13.28 1.41
C LEU A 11 0.91 12.17 1.80
N GLY A 12 1.53 12.26 2.98
CA GLY A 12 2.61 11.38 3.44
C GLY A 12 2.39 10.71 4.80
N GLN A 13 1.20 10.80 5.39
CA GLN A 13 0.93 10.05 6.62
C GLN A 13 0.76 8.56 6.28
N HIS A 14 1.54 7.74 6.96
CA HIS A 14 1.43 6.29 6.96
C HIS A 14 0.00 5.90 7.40
N ILE A 15 -0.77 5.32 6.47
CA ILE A 15 -2.21 5.03 6.66
C ILE A 15 -2.46 3.65 7.30
N ALA A 16 -1.44 2.79 7.37
CA ALA A 16 -1.56 1.40 7.83
C ALA A 16 -0.32 1.01 8.62
N PRO A 17 -0.44 0.30 9.77
CA PRO A 17 0.68 -0.12 10.62
C PRO A 17 1.90 -0.64 9.84
N ASP A 18 3.11 -0.30 10.28
CA ASP A 18 4.35 -0.73 9.63
C ASP A 18 4.69 -2.19 9.94
N ILE A 19 3.87 -3.09 9.41
CA ILE A 19 4.00 -4.55 9.58
C ILE A 19 5.24 -5.06 8.84
N LEU A 20 5.53 -4.48 7.68
CA LEU A 20 6.62 -4.90 6.81
C LEU A 20 7.97 -4.26 7.16
N LYS A 21 8.01 -3.32 8.12
CA LYS A 21 9.22 -2.57 8.50
C LYS A 21 9.78 -1.77 7.33
N LEU A 22 8.90 -1.11 6.55
CA LEU A 22 9.26 -0.30 5.38
C LEU A 22 9.65 1.13 5.76
N TRP A 23 9.53 1.51 7.03
CA TRP A 23 10.02 2.77 7.56
C TRP A 23 11.09 2.48 8.62
N SER A 24 12.10 3.34 8.69
CA SER A 24 13.07 3.34 9.77
C SER A 24 12.48 3.97 11.04
N ASN A 25 13.18 3.79 12.15
CA ASN A 25 12.75 4.27 13.46
C ASN A 25 12.59 5.81 13.54
N ASP A 26 13.24 6.55 12.64
CA ASP A 26 13.14 8.00 12.47
C ASP A 26 12.01 8.44 11.50
N GLY A 27 11.22 7.47 11.01
CA GLY A 27 10.07 7.71 10.13
C GLY A 27 10.40 7.85 8.65
N VAL A 28 11.66 7.65 8.24
CA VAL A 28 12.07 7.70 6.83
C VAL A 28 11.72 6.37 6.14
N ALA A 29 11.15 6.42 4.95
CA ALA A 29 10.82 5.20 4.20
C ALA A 29 12.08 4.57 3.56
N ASP A 30 12.20 3.24 3.64
CA ASP A 30 13.21 2.47 2.92
C ASP A 30 12.79 2.30 1.45
N TYR A 31 13.05 3.36 0.68
CA TYR A 31 12.66 3.47 -0.73
C TYR A 31 13.20 2.33 -1.60
N LYS A 32 14.41 1.84 -1.30
CA LYS A 32 15.01 0.73 -2.04
C LYS A 32 14.24 -0.56 -1.77
N ARG A 33 13.98 -0.86 -0.51
CA ARG A 33 13.21 -2.05 -0.12
C ARG A 33 11.78 -2.02 -0.64
N ILE A 34 11.14 -0.86 -0.67
CA ILE A 34 9.81 -0.69 -1.28
C ILE A 34 9.87 -1.02 -2.78
N ALA A 35 10.84 -0.47 -3.52
CA ALA A 35 10.98 -0.74 -4.94
C ALA A 35 11.27 -2.23 -5.23
N GLU A 36 12.07 -2.89 -4.38
CA GLU A 36 12.37 -4.32 -4.45
C GLU A 36 11.12 -5.18 -4.19
N LEU A 37 10.33 -4.88 -3.14
CA LEU A 37 9.09 -5.59 -2.82
C LEU A 37 8.06 -5.52 -3.97
N TRP A 38 8.00 -4.38 -4.65
CA TRP A 38 7.13 -4.19 -5.82
C TRP A 38 7.77 -4.65 -7.14
N HIS A 39 9.02 -5.11 -7.10
CA HIS A 39 9.81 -5.52 -8.26
C HIS A 39 9.78 -4.46 -9.39
N LEU A 40 10.02 -3.20 -9.02
CA LEU A 40 10.04 -2.05 -9.94
C LEU A 40 11.45 -1.79 -10.43
N SER A 41 11.61 -1.69 -11.75
CA SER A 41 12.86 -1.28 -12.38
C SER A 41 13.08 0.24 -12.28
N LYS A 42 14.29 0.73 -12.57
CA LYS A 42 14.53 2.18 -12.73
C LYS A 42 13.62 2.82 -13.78
N ALA A 43 13.32 2.10 -14.87
CA ALA A 43 12.43 2.59 -15.90
C ALA A 43 10.98 2.71 -15.39
N ASP A 44 10.53 1.74 -14.60
CA ASP A 44 9.22 1.81 -13.95
C ASP A 44 9.14 3.02 -13.00
N LEU A 45 10.16 3.18 -12.14
CA LEU A 45 10.23 4.28 -11.18
C LEU A 45 10.23 5.65 -11.86
N SER A 46 11.05 5.82 -12.90
CA SER A 46 11.07 7.02 -13.73
C SER A 46 9.68 7.33 -14.29
N LYS A 47 8.99 6.33 -14.86
CA LYS A 47 7.67 6.49 -15.46
C LYS A 47 6.58 6.82 -14.44
N ILE A 48 6.50 6.09 -13.32
CA ILE A 48 5.41 6.29 -12.34
C ILE A 48 5.56 7.57 -11.54
N SER A 49 6.78 8.10 -11.45
CA SER A 49 7.08 9.35 -10.72
C SER A 49 7.31 10.56 -11.61
N ASP A 50 7.23 10.40 -12.93
CA ASP A 50 7.43 11.46 -13.92
C ASP A 50 8.77 12.20 -13.74
N VAL A 51 9.84 11.42 -13.54
CA VAL A 51 11.22 11.94 -13.43
C VAL A 51 12.11 11.31 -14.48
N SER A 52 13.21 11.99 -14.85
CA SER A 52 14.17 11.42 -15.79
C SER A 52 14.78 10.12 -15.26
N PRO A 53 15.11 9.13 -16.11
CA PRO A 53 15.80 7.91 -15.67
C PRO A 53 17.12 8.17 -14.92
N ALA A 54 17.83 9.25 -15.28
CA ALA A 54 19.08 9.66 -14.63
C ALA A 54 18.86 10.26 -13.21
N SER A 55 17.65 10.73 -12.92
CA SER A 55 17.27 11.26 -11.61
C SER A 55 16.89 10.18 -10.60
N VAL A 56 16.63 8.95 -11.04
CA VAL A 56 16.21 7.83 -10.18
C VAL A 56 17.32 7.45 -9.20
N ARG A 57 17.04 7.67 -7.90
CA ARG A 57 17.94 7.39 -6.77
C ARG A 57 17.13 7.15 -5.49
N PHE A 58 17.78 6.59 -4.49
CA PHE A 58 17.16 6.22 -3.20
C PHE A 58 17.85 6.88 -1.99
N ASP A 59 18.82 7.76 -2.24
CA ASP A 59 19.52 8.52 -1.21
C ASP A 59 18.73 9.78 -0.78
N VAL A 60 19.33 10.58 0.09
CA VAL A 60 18.75 11.83 0.63
C VAL A 60 18.30 12.83 -0.44
N ASN A 61 18.82 12.73 -1.67
CA ASN A 61 18.47 13.60 -2.78
C ASN A 61 17.39 12.98 -3.70
N ILE A 62 16.67 11.96 -3.25
CA ILE A 62 15.56 11.37 -4.00
C ILE A 62 14.59 12.47 -4.49
N PRO A 63 14.19 12.47 -5.78
CA PRO A 63 13.20 13.41 -6.25
C PRO A 63 11.89 13.28 -5.47
N ARG A 64 11.34 14.40 -5.02
CA ARG A 64 10.09 14.43 -4.25
C ARG A 64 8.95 13.63 -4.90
N PRO A 65 8.67 13.74 -6.21
CA PRO A 65 7.62 12.94 -6.84
C PRO A 65 7.84 11.43 -6.68
N MET A 66 9.09 10.98 -6.75
CA MET A 66 9.46 9.58 -6.58
C MET A 66 9.27 9.11 -5.13
N ALA A 67 9.68 9.92 -4.15
CA ALA A 67 9.43 9.64 -2.74
C ALA A 67 7.94 9.52 -2.44
N GLU A 68 7.12 10.42 -2.98
CA GLU A 68 5.65 10.39 -2.83
C GLU A 68 5.06 9.09 -3.41
N ARG A 69 5.48 8.67 -4.61
CA ARG A 69 5.03 7.38 -5.18
C ARG A 69 5.44 6.19 -4.33
N LEU A 70 6.66 6.16 -3.80
CA LEU A 70 7.12 5.05 -2.98
C LEU A 70 6.41 4.99 -1.62
N HIS A 71 6.06 6.14 -1.02
CA HIS A 71 5.21 6.17 0.18
C HIS A 71 3.82 5.56 -0.09
N GLU A 72 3.20 5.96 -1.20
CA GLU A 72 1.92 5.39 -1.66
C GLU A 72 1.98 3.86 -1.81
N LEU A 73 3.08 3.35 -2.37
CA LEU A 73 3.31 1.91 -2.54
C LEU A 73 3.60 1.18 -1.23
N ALA A 74 4.32 1.81 -0.30
CA ALA A 74 4.56 1.27 1.05
C ALA A 74 3.25 1.13 1.83
N ASN A 75 2.37 2.12 1.72
CA ASN A 75 1.05 2.09 2.34
C ASN A 75 0.20 0.92 1.85
N ILE A 76 0.11 0.71 0.53
CA ILE A 76 -0.60 -0.45 -0.02
C ILE A 76 0.03 -1.75 0.46
N ALA A 77 1.36 -1.85 0.49
CA ALA A 77 2.04 -3.06 0.94
C ALA A 77 1.71 -3.42 2.39
N ASN A 78 1.63 -2.45 3.29
CA ASN A 78 1.26 -2.72 4.67
C ASN A 78 -0.22 -3.09 4.84
N LEU A 79 -1.13 -2.45 4.09
CA LEU A 79 -2.54 -2.84 4.07
C LEU A 79 -2.72 -4.30 3.61
N VAL A 80 -1.99 -4.71 2.57
CA VAL A 80 -2.03 -6.09 2.07
C VAL A 80 -1.34 -7.05 3.06
N ALA A 81 -0.30 -6.59 3.75
CA ALA A 81 0.37 -7.38 4.78
C ALA A 81 -0.53 -7.73 5.96
N GLU A 82 -1.49 -6.88 6.34
CA GLU A 82 -2.49 -7.21 7.36
C GLU A 82 -3.25 -8.51 7.02
N PHE A 83 -3.64 -8.67 5.76
CA PHE A 83 -4.33 -9.88 5.29
C PHE A 83 -3.42 -11.11 5.35
N PHE A 84 -2.16 -10.96 4.93
CA PHE A 84 -1.18 -12.04 4.95
C PHE A 84 -0.46 -12.23 6.29
N ARG A 85 -0.93 -11.58 7.37
CA ARG A 85 -0.32 -11.65 8.72
C ARG A 85 1.18 -11.32 8.72
N GLY A 86 1.57 -10.33 7.92
CA GLY A 86 2.95 -9.85 7.82
C GLY A 86 3.89 -10.68 6.95
N ASP A 87 3.38 -11.68 6.22
CA ASP A 87 4.20 -12.48 5.29
C ASP A 87 4.59 -11.68 4.04
N ALA A 88 5.78 -11.06 4.09
CA ALA A 88 6.29 -10.22 3.01
C ALA A 88 6.43 -10.96 1.67
N HIS A 89 6.72 -12.26 1.68
CA HIS A 89 6.85 -13.06 0.47
C HIS A 89 5.48 -13.21 -0.22
N LYS A 90 4.42 -13.49 0.54
CA LYS A 90 3.06 -13.53 -0.01
C LYS A 90 2.59 -12.18 -0.52
N VAL A 91 2.95 -11.08 0.17
CA VAL A 91 2.66 -9.72 -0.29
C VAL A 91 3.31 -9.45 -1.65
N GLY A 92 4.62 -9.72 -1.77
CA GLY A 92 5.34 -9.58 -3.04
C GLY A 92 4.72 -10.40 -4.16
N LEU A 93 4.44 -11.69 -3.91
CA LEU A 93 3.80 -12.57 -4.89
C LEU A 93 2.41 -12.06 -5.32
N TRP A 94 1.61 -11.57 -4.38
CA TRP A 94 0.28 -11.02 -4.68
C TRP A 94 0.35 -9.82 -5.63
N PHE A 95 1.40 -9.01 -5.56
CA PHE A 95 1.59 -7.91 -6.50
C PHE A 95 1.90 -8.36 -7.94
N GLU A 96 2.44 -9.57 -8.10
CA GLU A 96 2.81 -10.12 -9.40
C GLU A 96 1.69 -10.90 -10.07
N LEU A 97 0.85 -11.57 -9.28
CA LEU A 97 -0.22 -12.44 -9.78
C LEU A 97 -1.37 -11.63 -10.39
N ALA A 98 -1.90 -12.14 -11.51
CA ALA A 98 -3.11 -11.60 -12.11
C ALA A 98 -4.30 -11.79 -11.17
N ASN A 99 -5.06 -10.72 -10.93
CA ASN A 99 -6.22 -10.77 -10.06
C ASN A 99 -7.50 -10.61 -10.90
N PRO A 100 -8.39 -11.62 -10.93
CA PRO A 100 -9.67 -11.55 -11.63
C PRO A 100 -10.51 -10.33 -11.22
N MET A 101 -10.50 -9.94 -9.95
CA MET A 101 -11.25 -8.79 -9.44
C MET A 101 -10.69 -7.44 -9.91
N LEU A 102 -9.45 -7.43 -10.41
CA LEU A 102 -8.85 -6.25 -11.02
C LEU A 102 -8.99 -6.22 -12.55
N GLY A 103 -9.73 -7.18 -13.13
CA GLY A 103 -9.84 -7.36 -14.59
C GLY A 103 -8.73 -8.23 -15.16
N ASN A 104 -8.32 -9.26 -14.41
CA ASN A 104 -7.27 -10.22 -14.77
C ASN A 104 -5.90 -9.58 -15.07
N ILE A 105 -5.56 -8.55 -14.29
CA ILE A 105 -4.26 -7.87 -14.32
C ILE A 105 -3.65 -7.88 -12.92
N SER A 106 -2.34 -7.84 -12.84
CA SER A 106 -1.65 -7.80 -11.55
C SER A 106 -1.63 -6.38 -10.95
N PRO A 107 -1.60 -6.25 -9.62
CA PRO A 107 -1.43 -4.96 -8.95
C PRO A 107 -0.21 -4.17 -9.46
N ARG A 108 0.94 -4.83 -9.67
CA ARG A 108 2.13 -4.21 -10.26
C ARG A 108 1.86 -3.63 -11.64
N THR A 109 1.13 -4.37 -12.49
CA THR A 109 0.73 -3.89 -13.82
C THR A 109 -0.20 -2.68 -13.73
N MET A 110 -1.07 -2.61 -12.72
CA MET A 110 -1.89 -1.42 -12.46
C MET A 110 -1.03 -0.21 -12.10
N ILE A 111 -0.04 -0.38 -11.22
CA ILE A 111 0.88 0.69 -10.81
C ILE A 111 1.70 1.20 -12.00
N ARG A 112 2.26 0.32 -12.83
CA ARG A 112 2.98 0.71 -14.06
C ARG A 112 2.11 1.50 -15.05
N ALA A 113 0.79 1.32 -14.99
CA ALA A 113 -0.19 2.03 -15.79
C ALA A 113 -0.73 3.30 -15.10
N GLY A 114 -0.17 3.71 -13.95
CA GLY A 114 -0.60 4.90 -13.21
C GLY A 114 -1.93 4.73 -12.45
N ARG A 115 -2.44 3.50 -12.30
CA ARG A 115 -3.75 3.22 -11.68
C ARG A 115 -3.67 3.01 -10.16
N TYR A 116 -2.87 3.84 -9.48
CA TYR A 116 -2.68 3.76 -8.02
C TYR A 116 -3.99 3.89 -7.23
N LYS A 117 -4.77 4.96 -7.47
CA LYS A 117 -6.02 5.21 -6.73
C LYS A 117 -7.00 4.05 -6.82
N ARG A 118 -7.11 3.43 -8.00
CA ARG A 118 -7.98 2.27 -8.22
C ARG A 118 -7.51 1.05 -7.42
N LEU A 119 -6.20 0.80 -7.38
CA LEU A 119 -5.65 -0.29 -6.58
C LEU A 119 -5.83 -0.04 -5.08
N LEU A 120 -5.58 1.18 -4.61
CA LEU A 120 -5.79 1.55 -3.20
C LEU A 120 -7.25 1.32 -2.79
N ASN A 121 -8.21 1.84 -3.56
CA ASN A 121 -9.63 1.66 -3.26
C ASN A 121 -10.01 0.18 -3.20
N PHE A 122 -9.56 -0.62 -4.15
CA PHE A 122 -9.78 -2.08 -4.13
C PHE A 122 -9.26 -2.73 -2.84
N VAL A 123 -8.05 -2.36 -2.39
CA VAL A 123 -7.47 -2.92 -1.16
C VAL A 123 -8.24 -2.49 0.08
N LEU A 124 -8.69 -1.23 0.14
CA LEU A 124 -9.50 -0.73 1.26
C LEU A 124 -10.87 -1.42 1.32
N GLU A 125 -11.56 -1.54 0.18
CA GLU A 125 -12.85 -2.24 0.08
C GLU A 125 -12.73 -3.72 0.49
N ALA A 126 -11.69 -4.41 0.00
CA ALA A 126 -11.43 -5.80 0.37
C ALA A 126 -11.15 -5.96 1.88
N ARG A 127 -10.41 -5.01 2.47
CA ARG A 127 -10.11 -4.99 3.90
C ARG A 127 -11.35 -4.76 4.76
N GLU A 128 -12.23 -3.83 4.36
CA GLU A 128 -13.50 -3.58 5.04
C GLU A 128 -14.40 -4.81 5.01
N ALA A 129 -14.52 -5.46 3.85
CA ALA A 129 -15.30 -6.70 3.70
C ALA A 129 -14.76 -7.83 4.61
N GLU A 130 -13.44 -8.03 4.63
CA GLU A 130 -12.79 -9.02 5.50
C GLU A 130 -13.00 -8.72 6.99
N GLN A 131 -12.94 -7.45 7.40
CA GLN A 131 -13.20 -7.07 8.79
C GLN A 131 -14.66 -7.31 9.17
N ALA A 132 -15.60 -6.99 8.30
CA ALA A 132 -17.02 -7.23 8.53
C ALA A 132 -17.32 -8.73 8.69
N ALA A 133 -16.74 -9.57 7.84
CA ALA A 133 -16.86 -11.03 7.93
C ALA A 133 -16.32 -11.56 9.26
N ARG A 134 -15.10 -11.15 9.65
CA ARG A 134 -14.48 -11.56 10.92
C ARG A 134 -15.31 -11.13 12.14
N ASN A 135 -15.86 -9.92 12.13
CA ASN A 135 -16.71 -9.44 13.21
C ASN A 135 -18.01 -10.27 13.31
N ALA A 136 -18.65 -10.57 12.18
CA ALA A 136 -19.87 -11.38 12.14
C ALA A 136 -19.63 -12.81 12.68
N GLU A 137 -18.51 -13.43 12.33
CA GLU A 137 -18.11 -14.73 12.88
C GLU A 137 -17.88 -14.70 14.40
N GLN A 138 -17.24 -13.64 14.92
CA GLN A 138 -17.03 -13.48 16.36
C GLN A 138 -18.36 -13.32 17.10
N MET A 139 -19.30 -12.53 16.55
CA MET A 139 -20.63 -12.37 17.13
C MET A 139 -21.39 -13.70 17.18
N ALA A 140 -21.35 -14.49 16.09
CA ALA A 140 -21.99 -15.80 16.04
C ALA A 140 -21.43 -16.78 17.09
N LYS A 141 -20.10 -16.78 17.30
CA LYS A 141 -19.43 -17.62 18.31
C LYS A 141 -19.72 -17.18 19.75
N SER A 142 -20.03 -15.92 19.97
CA SER A 142 -20.31 -15.35 21.30
C SER A 142 -21.78 -15.45 21.75
N ARG A 143 -22.68 -15.94 20.89
CA ARG A 143 -24.10 -16.07 21.22
C ARG A 143 -24.30 -17.24 22.19
N PRO A 144 -24.79 -17.01 23.43
CA PRO A 144 -25.02 -18.10 24.37
C PRO A 144 -26.09 -19.04 23.82
N GLU A 145 -25.80 -20.34 23.82
CA GLU A 145 -26.81 -21.36 23.60
C GLU A 145 -27.76 -21.35 24.81
N ASN A 146 -28.98 -20.86 24.60
CA ASN A 146 -30.04 -21.02 25.59
C ASN A 146 -30.38 -22.52 25.65
N HIS A 147 -29.85 -23.20 26.66
CA HIS A 147 -30.31 -24.51 27.10
C HIS A 147 -31.46 -24.38 28.10
#